data_AF-A0A1C7DN24-F1
#
_entry.id   AF-A0A1C7DN24-F1
#
_cell.length_a   1.000
_cell.length_b   1.000
_cell.length_c   1.000
_cell.angle_alpha   90.00
_cell.angle_beta   90.00
_cell.angle_gamma   90.00
#
_symmetry.space_group_name_H-M   'P 1'
#
loop_
_entity.id
_entity.type
_entity.pdbx_description
1 polymer ?
#
loop_
_entity_poly.entity_id
_entity_poly.type
_entity_poly.pdbx_seq_one_letter_code
_entity_poly.pdbx_strand_id
1 'polypeptide(L)'
;MKLQWLLLIGLVFAVIIAVFAVVNVDEVPVNYVFGEAEWPLILVILASALLGFLLSSVLAIMRNYQMQRKVKALQKEIAVKETLIATQQNEIAAYQKAGVEPEAQIVTSEKPPQESTENTTKEEI
;
A
#
# COMPACT_ATOMS: atom_id res chain seq x y z
N MET A 1 -12.98 -20.86 2.28
CA MET A 1 -14.37 -20.57 1.87
C MET A 1 -14.48 -19.48 0.79
N LYS A 2 -13.90 -18.27 0.94
CA LYS A 2 -14.08 -17.16 -0.03
C LYS A 2 -13.62 -17.50 -1.46
N LEU A 3 -12.48 -18.17 -1.62
CA LEU A 3 -11.95 -18.54 -2.94
C LEU A 3 -12.84 -19.57 -3.64
N GLN A 4 -13.39 -20.55 -2.91
CA GLN A 4 -14.31 -21.55 -3.47
C GLN A 4 -15.61 -20.90 -3.98
N TRP A 5 -16.15 -19.92 -3.24
CA TRP A 5 -17.29 -19.13 -3.69
C TRP A 5 -16.98 -18.29 -4.93
N LEU A 6 -15.79 -17.67 -4.99
CA LEU A 6 -15.32 -16.92 -6.16
C LEU A 6 -15.17 -17.82 -7.40
N LEU A 7 -14.62 -19.02 -7.22
CA LEU A 7 -14.49 -20.01 -8.29
C LEU A 7 -15.86 -20.51 -8.77
N LEU A 8 -16.80 -20.75 -7.86
CA LEU A 8 -18.16 -21.18 -8.22
C LEU A 8 -18.88 -20.10 -9.03
N ILE A 9 -18.84 -18.84 -8.56
CA ILE A 9 -19.42 -17.70 -9.27
C ILE A 9 -18.74 -17.52 -10.63
N GLY A 10 -17.41 -17.62 -10.68
CA GLY A 10 -16.65 -17.54 -11.92
C GLY A 10 -17.03 -18.64 -12.91
N LEU A 11 -17.25 -19.87 -12.46
CA LEU A 11 -17.69 -20.99 -13.29
C LEU A 11 -19.09 -20.75 -13.87
N VAL A 12 -20.05 -20.31 -13.03
CA VAL A 12 -21.39 -19.95 -13.50
C VAL A 12 -21.32 -18.85 -14.55
N PHE A 13 -20.49 -17.83 -14.32
CA PHE A 13 -20.29 -16.73 -15.27
C PHE A 13 -19.65 -17.22 -16.58
N ALA A 14 -18.67 -18.13 -16.52
CA ALA A 14 -18.04 -18.72 -17.70
C ALA A 14 -19.05 -19.51 -18.55
N VAL A 15 -19.96 -20.27 -17.92
CA VAL A 15 -21.05 -20.96 -18.62
C VAL A 15 -21.98 -19.96 -19.31
N ILE A 16 -22.35 -18.87 -18.64
CA ILE A 16 -23.18 -17.81 -19.24
C ILE A 16 -22.47 -17.21 -20.46
N ILE A 17 -21.20 -16.83 -20.35
CA ILE A 17 -20.40 -16.30 -21.47
C ILE A 17 -20.34 -17.32 -22.62
N ALA A 18 -20.14 -18.60 -22.33
CA ALA A 18 -20.07 -19.64 -23.35
C ALA A 18 -21.39 -19.79 -24.11
N VAL A 19 -22.52 -19.76 -23.40
CA VAL A 19 -23.85 -19.77 -24.03
C VAL A 19 -24.04 -18.54 -24.92
N PHE A 20 -23.68 -17.34 -24.44
CA PHE A 20 -23.72 -16.13 -25.25
C PHE A 20 -22.84 -16.24 -26.49
N ALA A 21 -21.64 -16.80 -26.37
CA ALA A 21 -20.72 -16.95 -27.48
C ALA A 21 -21.26 -17.89 -28.57
N VAL A 22 -22.00 -18.95 -28.20
CA VAL A 22 -22.62 -19.88 -29.15
C VAL A 22 -23.86 -19.28 -29.80
N VAL A 23 -24.72 -18.61 -29.02
CA VAL A 23 -25.98 -18.05 -29.53
C VAL A 23 -25.76 -16.81 -30.39
N ASN A 24 -24.71 -16.04 -30.11
CA ASN A 24 -24.37 -14.80 -30.82
C ASN A 24 -23.11 -14.95 -31.67
N VAL A 25 -22.90 -16.14 -32.26
CA VAL A 25 -21.83 -16.40 -33.23
C VAL A 25 -22.20 -15.87 -34.62
N ASP A 26 -22.76 -14.66 -34.66
CA ASP A 26 -23.00 -13.97 -35.92
C ASP A 26 -21.70 -13.31 -36.36
N GLU A 27 -21.28 -13.63 -37.58
CA GLU A 27 -20.10 -13.02 -38.20
C GLU A 27 -20.39 -11.55 -38.51
N VAL A 28 -19.60 -10.66 -37.91
CA VAL A 28 -19.69 -9.22 -38.12
C VAL A 28 -18.39 -8.77 -38.76
N PRO A 29 -18.42 -7.92 -39.81
CA PRO A 29 -17.19 -7.37 -40.38
C PRO A 29 -16.51 -6.46 -39.36
N VAL A 30 -15.25 -6.77 -39.05
CA VAL A 30 -14.43 -5.99 -38.12
C VAL A 30 -13.27 -5.38 -38.90
N ASN A 31 -13.23 -4.04 -38.91
CA ASN A 31 -12.11 -3.28 -39.47
C ASN A 31 -11.07 -3.02 -38.37
N TYR A 32 -9.92 -3.67 -38.47
CA TYR A 32 -8.81 -3.55 -37.52
C TYR A 32 -7.72 -2.60 -38.03
N VAL A 33 -8.12 -1.51 -38.71
CA VAL A 33 -7.28 -0.42 -39.23
C VAL A 33 -6.44 -0.80 -40.46
N PHE A 34 -5.98 -2.05 -40.55
CA PHE A 34 -5.10 -2.54 -41.64
C PHE A 34 -5.75 -3.61 -42.52
N GLY A 35 -7.05 -3.83 -42.37
CA GLY A 35 -7.81 -4.84 -43.10
C GLY A 35 -9.19 -5.06 -42.49
N GLU A 36 -10.01 -5.83 -43.20
CA GLU A 36 -11.35 -6.22 -42.77
C GLU A 36 -11.43 -7.75 -42.78
N ALA A 37 -11.97 -8.32 -41.70
CA ALA A 37 -12.24 -9.75 -41.62
C ALA A 37 -13.55 -9.97 -40.84
N GLU A 38 -14.23 -11.05 -41.18
CA GLU A 38 -15.47 -11.46 -40.53
C GLU A 38 -15.13 -12.32 -39.32
N TRP A 39 -15.39 -11.79 -38.13
CA TRP A 39 -15.16 -12.48 -36.86
C TRP A 39 -16.41 -12.36 -36.00
N PRO A 40 -16.74 -13.38 -35.19
CA PRO A 40 -17.76 -13.24 -34.16
C PRO A 40 -17.43 -12.10 -33.21
N LEU A 41 -18.38 -11.18 -32.99
CA LEU A 41 -18.17 -9.97 -32.18
C LEU A 41 -17.67 -10.26 -30.76
N ILE A 42 -18.13 -11.37 -30.17
CA ILE A 42 -17.72 -11.82 -28.84
C ILE A 42 -16.21 -12.07 -28.74
N LEU A 43 -15.57 -12.59 -29.79
CA LEU A 43 -14.12 -12.86 -29.79
C LEU A 43 -13.33 -11.55 -29.66
N VAL A 44 -13.77 -10.50 -30.35
CA VAL A 44 -13.14 -9.17 -30.30
C VAL A 44 -13.29 -8.55 -28.91
N ILE A 45 -14.47 -8.66 -28.31
CA ILE A 45 -14.73 -8.17 -26.94
C ILE A 45 -13.86 -8.93 -25.94
N LEU A 46 -13.83 -10.26 -26.01
CA LEU A 46 -13.03 -11.09 -25.10
C LEU A 46 -11.53 -10.82 -25.25
N ALA A 47 -11.03 -10.69 -26.48
CA ALA A 47 -9.63 -10.35 -26.73
C ALA A 47 -9.28 -8.97 -26.14
N SER A 48 -10.14 -7.97 -26.36
CA SER A 48 -9.93 -6.61 -25.82
C SER A 48 -9.96 -6.59 -24.30
N ALA A 49 -10.94 -7.28 -23.69
CA ALA A 49 -11.05 -7.39 -22.24
C ALA A 49 -9.84 -8.13 -21.63
N LEU A 50 -9.38 -9.21 -22.29
CA LEU A 50 -8.20 -9.96 -21.87
C LEU A 50 -6.94 -9.09 -21.91
N LEU A 51 -6.75 -8.29 -22.97
CA LEU A 51 -5.62 -7.35 -23.05
C LEU A 51 -5.68 -6.30 -21.92
N GLY A 52 -6.85 -5.74 -21.64
CA GLY A 52 -7.04 -4.81 -20.52
C GLY A 52 -6.77 -5.47 -19.16
N PHE A 53 -7.21 -6.71 -18.97
CA PHE A 53 -6.94 -7.50 -17.77
C PHE A 53 -5.45 -7.80 -17.59
N LEU A 54 -4.75 -8.19 -18.67
CA LEU A 54 -3.31 -8.43 -18.64
C LEU A 54 -2.55 -7.16 -18.24
N LEU A 55 -2.88 -6.02 -18.86
CA LEU A 55 -2.22 -4.75 -18.58
C LEU A 55 -2.44 -4.30 -17.12
N SER A 56 -3.68 -4.38 -16.63
CA SER A 56 -4.00 -4.05 -15.23
C SER A 56 -3.36 -5.03 -14.23
N SER A 57 -3.25 -6.31 -14.59
CA SER A 57 -2.60 -7.33 -13.76
C SER A 57 -1.11 -7.04 -13.56
N VAL A 58 -0.40 -6.63 -14.61
CA VAL A 58 1.02 -6.25 -14.51
C VAL A 58 1.19 -5.09 -13.50
N LEU A 59 0.36 -4.05 -13.61
CA LEU A 59 0.39 -2.91 -12.68
C LEU A 59 0.07 -3.35 -11.23
N ALA A 60 -0.92 -4.23 -11.06
CA ALA A 60 -1.30 -4.78 -9.76
C ALA A 60 -0.16 -5.59 -9.13
N ILE A 61 0.53 -6.43 -9.91
CA ILE A 61 1.67 -7.22 -9.43
C ILE A 61 2.82 -6.30 -9.03
N MET A 62 3.16 -5.29 -9.84
CA MET A 62 4.20 -4.32 -9.51
C MET A 62 3.91 -3.58 -8.20
N ARG A 63 2.67 -3.14 -8.00
CA ARG A 63 2.25 -2.47 -6.75
C ARG A 63 2.33 -3.42 -5.56
N ASN A 64 1.84 -4.64 -5.70
CA ASN A 64 1.90 -5.64 -4.64
C ASN A 64 3.35 -5.96 -4.24
N TYR A 65 4.25 -6.08 -5.22
CA TYR A 65 5.67 -6.34 -4.93
C TYR A 65 6.31 -5.20 -4.13
N GLN A 66 6.07 -3.94 -4.50
CA GLN A 66 6.57 -2.79 -3.73
C GLN A 66 6.00 -2.77 -2.31
N MET A 67 4.71 -3.04 -2.15
CA MET A 67 4.07 -3.12 -0.84
C MET A 67 4.68 -4.23 0.02
N GLN A 68 4.93 -5.41 -0.55
CA GLN A 68 5.59 -6.50 0.16
C GLN A 68 7.02 -6.14 0.62
N ARG A 69 7.79 -5.41 -0.20
CA ARG A 69 9.12 -4.93 0.21
C ARG A 69 9.03 -3.96 1.38
N LYS A 70 8.08 -3.01 1.35
CA LYS A 70 7.84 -2.08 2.46
C LYS A 70 7.46 -2.82 3.74
N VAL A 71 6.56 -3.80 3.64
CA VAL A 71 6.16 -4.64 4.78
C VAL A 71 7.38 -5.34 5.39
N LYS A 72 8.25 -5.95 4.57
CA LYS A 72 9.47 -6.61 5.05
C LYS A 72 10.46 -5.61 5.69
N ALA A 73 10.61 -4.43 5.11
CA ALA A 73 11.48 -3.38 5.68
C ALA A 73 10.98 -2.90 7.05
N LEU A 74 9.68 -2.63 7.16
CA LEU A 74 9.04 -2.23 8.42
C LEU A 74 9.12 -3.33 9.48
N GLN A 75 8.89 -4.59 9.10
CA GLN A 75 9.05 -5.74 10.01
C GLN A 75 10.48 -5.84 10.56
N LYS A 76 11.50 -5.58 9.72
CA LYS A 76 12.89 -5.58 10.16
C LYS A 76 13.17 -4.43 11.14
N GLU A 77 12.63 -3.24 10.90
CA GLU A 77 12.77 -2.09 11.79
C GLU A 77 12.13 -2.36 13.16
N ILE A 78 10.94 -2.98 13.17
CA ILE A 78 10.26 -3.40 14.40
C ILE A 78 11.14 -4.38 15.19
N ALA A 79 11.66 -5.42 14.53
CA ALA A 79 12.52 -6.40 15.20
C ALA A 79 13.77 -5.76 15.82
N VAL A 80 14.41 -4.82 15.11
CA VAL A 80 15.57 -4.09 15.66
C VAL A 80 15.17 -3.27 16.90
N LYS A 81 14.07 -2.51 16.83
CA LYS A 81 13.59 -1.72 17.96
C LYS A 81 13.24 -2.59 19.17
N GLU A 82 12.61 -3.74 18.97
CA GLU A 82 12.32 -4.70 20.05
C GLU A 82 13.60 -5.21 20.71
N THR A 83 14.64 -5.54 19.93
CA THR A 83 15.93 -5.95 20.50
C THR A 83 16.60 -4.84 21.32
N LEU A 84 16.56 -3.59 20.84
CA LEU A 84 17.12 -2.44 21.56
C LEU A 84 16.37 -2.17 22.88
N ILE A 85 15.05 -2.29 22.88
CA ILE A 85 14.24 -2.16 24.11
C ILE A 85 14.64 -3.25 25.10
N ALA A 86 14.80 -4.50 24.65
CA ALA A 86 15.22 -5.60 25.52
C ALA A 86 16.63 -5.40 26.11
N THR A 87 17.59 -4.89 25.31
CA THR A 87 18.94 -4.59 25.83
C THR A 87 18.92 -3.44 26.84
N GLN A 88 18.18 -2.37 26.55
CA GLN A 88 18.05 -1.24 27.48
C GLN A 88 17.39 -1.66 28.80
N GLN A 89 16.36 -2.51 28.76
CA GLN A 89 15.74 -3.04 29.97
C GLN A 89 16.71 -3.89 30.80
N ASN A 90 17.52 -4.72 30.15
CA ASN A 90 18.56 -5.51 30.83
C ASN A 90 19.62 -4.62 31.48
N GLU A 91 20.05 -3.56 30.80
CA GLU A 91 21.00 -2.59 31.37
C GLU A 91 20.41 -1.87 32.58
N ILE A 92 19.16 -1.37 32.49
CA ILE A 92 18.46 -0.73 33.61
C ILE A 92 18.34 -1.69 34.80
N ALA A 93 17.98 -2.96 34.55
CA ALA A 93 17.90 -3.96 35.61
C ALA A 93 19.26 -4.26 36.26
N ALA A 94 20.36 -4.22 35.49
CA ALA A 94 21.71 -4.37 36.00
C ALA A 94 22.12 -3.19 36.90
N TYR A 95 21.83 -1.95 36.50
CA TYR A 95 22.07 -0.75 37.33
C TYR A 95 21.27 -0.78 38.64
N GLN A 96 20.00 -1.19 38.59
CA GLN A 96 19.18 -1.36 39.79
C GLN A 96 19.73 -2.43 40.74
N LYS A 97 20.24 -3.56 40.19
CA LYS A 97 20.88 -4.61 40.99
C LYS A 97 22.21 -4.18 41.61
N ALA A 98 22.93 -3.26 40.97
CA ALA A 98 24.18 -2.70 41.47
C ALA A 98 23.98 -1.61 42.55
N GLY A 99 22.73 -1.23 42.86
CA GLY A 99 22.41 -0.24 43.90
C GLY A 99 22.78 1.20 43.52
N VAL A 100 22.98 1.49 42.23
CA VAL A 100 23.30 2.84 41.73
C VAL A 100 22.01 3.47 41.21
N GLU A 101 21.47 4.45 41.94
CA GLU A 101 20.42 5.32 41.39
C GLU A 101 21.03 6.23 40.32
N PRO A 102 20.52 6.23 39.08
CA PRO A 102 21.01 7.15 38.06
C PRO A 102 20.60 8.58 38.42
N GLU A 103 21.56 9.50 38.53
CA GLU A 103 21.26 10.93 38.61
C GLU A 103 20.53 11.34 37.33
N ALA A 104 19.29 11.84 37.48
CA ALA A 104 18.53 12.39 36.37
C ALA A 104 19.26 13.63 35.82
N GLN A 105 20.03 13.46 34.74
CA GLN A 105 20.57 14.60 34.01
C GLN A 105 19.43 15.20 33.19
N ILE A 106 18.72 16.15 33.80
CA ILE A 106 17.71 16.97 33.13
C ILE A 106 18.47 17.82 32.11
N VAL A 107 18.41 17.45 30.84
CA VAL A 107 18.82 18.35 29.74
C VAL A 107 17.75 19.45 29.65
N THR A 108 17.80 20.40 30.57
CA THR A 108 17.19 21.71 30.37
C THR A 108 17.99 22.37 29.27
N SER A 109 17.42 22.36 28.07
CA SER A 109 17.79 23.30 27.02
C SER A 109 17.35 24.69 27.50
N GLU A 110 18.30 25.40 28.09
CA GLU A 110 18.24 26.77 28.60
C GLU A 110 17.70 27.78 27.55
N LYS A 111 16.95 28.78 28.02
CA LYS A 111 16.39 29.95 27.29
C LYS A 111 16.91 31.22 28.02
N PRO A 112 17.04 32.45 27.45
CA PRO A 112 17.15 33.01 26.07
C PRO A 112 18.39 33.97 25.91
N PRO A 113 18.46 34.86 24.89
CA PRO A 113 18.60 36.30 25.23
C PRO A 113 17.39 37.15 24.80
N GLN A 114 16.95 38.03 25.71
CA GLN A 114 16.06 39.15 25.42
C GLN A 114 16.87 40.31 24.85
N GLU A 115 16.35 40.98 23.82
CA GLU A 115 16.76 42.32 23.41
C GLU A 115 15.70 43.31 23.92
N SER A 116 16.02 43.94 25.05
CA SER A 116 15.50 45.22 25.56
C SER A 116 15.91 46.34 24.59
N THR A 117 15.24 47.45 24.31
CA THR A 117 14.19 48.29 24.94
C THR A 117 13.93 49.41 23.91
N GLU A 118 12.81 50.11 23.86
CA GLU A 118 12.69 51.44 24.51
C GLU A 118 11.26 52.01 24.31
N ASN A 119 10.63 52.30 25.46
CA ASN A 119 9.57 53.27 25.80
C ASN A 119 9.01 54.19 24.69
N THR A 120 7.73 54.58 24.71
CA THR A 120 7.19 55.50 25.73
C THR A 120 5.65 55.56 25.70
N THR A 121 5.08 55.56 26.91
CA THR A 121 3.77 56.01 27.42
C THR A 121 3.06 57.13 26.65
N LYS A 122 1.71 57.07 26.58
CA LYS A 122 0.72 58.12 27.00
C LYS A 122 -0.70 57.81 26.47
N GLU A 123 -1.66 57.70 27.39
CA GLU A 123 -2.84 58.61 27.55
C GLU A 123 -3.89 58.40 26.46
N GLU A 124 -5.02 57.77 26.75
CA GLU A 124 -6.25 58.37 27.32
C GLU A 124 -7.28 58.58 26.19
N ILE A 125 -8.54 58.20 26.48
CA ILE A 125 -9.78 58.25 25.68
C ILE A 125 -10.07 57.01 24.80
#